data_AF-A0A1R3FIP6-F1
#
_entry.id   AF-A0A1R3FIP6-F1
#
_cell.length_a   1.000
_cell.length_b   1.000
_cell.length_c   1.000
_cell.angle_alpha   90.00
_cell.angle_beta   90.00
_cell.angle_gamma   90.00
#
_symmetry.space_group_name_H-M   'P 1'
#
loop_
_entity.id
_entity.type
_entity.pdbx_description
1 polymer ?
#
loop_
_entity_poly.entity_id
_entity_poly.type
_entity_poly.pdbx_seq_one_letter_code
_entity_poly.pdbx_strand_id
1 'polypeptide(L)'
;MKKAAILSITTIALMSIAAVFLYPNFFPVKTDELSTNKEIEHSASSLKATSQQDTEIDNASAKDMMEYFVSGNTELTLEDIRDNVAKHQAESPTVVVDEALFTKYLEYKSALASLDVQFDSTSISAVDLRALNQALLDLQVQFFSQSEISILFTHDNRMREIALEKLLLQQEGLDESEYQQRLESYLSEQPDYVQTSQQNQVLLQQLSSSEGLDQQDKYLKRSELVGEEATQRLEALDKQRAAFEDSLEVYFVERNDVLNDSTLSQTEQQETIAQLRTAHFLPKQIRRVEAIERIRAAESGQ
;
A
#
# COMPACT_ATOMS: atom_id res chain seq x y z
N MET A 1 -18.86 -9.01 29.36
CA MET A 1 -17.66 -9.32 28.55
C MET A 1 -18.07 -10.12 27.32
N LYS A 2 -18.63 -9.44 26.31
CA LYS A 2 -19.11 -10.00 25.03
C LYS A 2 -19.28 -8.84 24.03
N LYS A 3 -18.19 -8.24 23.54
CA LYS A 3 -18.22 -7.24 22.42
C LYS A 3 -16.92 -7.17 21.60
N ALA A 4 -15.95 -8.06 21.81
CA ALA A 4 -14.64 -7.98 21.15
C ALA A 4 -14.50 -8.84 19.89
N ALA A 5 -15.45 -9.71 19.57
CA ALA A 5 -15.31 -10.70 18.48
C ALA A 5 -16.01 -10.33 17.15
N ILE A 6 -16.75 -9.22 17.09
CA ILE A 6 -17.52 -8.84 15.89
C ILE A 6 -16.70 -7.92 14.94
N LEU A 7 -15.54 -7.41 15.38
CA LEU A 7 -14.70 -6.51 14.60
C LEU A 7 -13.72 -7.19 13.64
N SER A 8 -13.59 -8.52 13.67
CA SER A 8 -12.64 -9.24 12.80
C SER A 8 -13.23 -9.81 11.51
N ILE A 9 -14.55 -9.89 11.36
CA ILE A 9 -15.18 -10.47 10.15
C ILE A 9 -15.41 -9.39 9.08
N THR A 10 -15.68 -8.15 9.48
CA THR A 10 -15.73 -7.00 8.54
C THR A 10 -14.36 -6.69 7.93
N THR A 11 -13.25 -7.03 8.58
CA THR A 11 -11.91 -6.83 8.03
C THR A 11 -11.57 -7.80 6.89
N ILE A 12 -12.18 -8.99 6.85
CA ILE A 12 -11.88 -10.00 5.82
C ILE A 12 -12.65 -9.73 4.52
N ALA A 13 -13.80 -9.04 4.59
CA ALA A 13 -14.53 -8.56 3.42
C ALA A 13 -14.08 -7.16 2.92
N LEU A 14 -13.30 -6.43 3.72
CA LEU A 14 -12.74 -5.09 3.42
C LEU A 14 -11.23 -5.08 3.19
N MET A 15 -10.55 -6.23 3.22
CA MET A 15 -9.16 -6.29 2.78
C MET A 15 -9.09 -6.27 1.25
N SER A 16 -9.24 -5.06 0.71
CA SER A 16 -8.33 -4.58 -0.33
C SER A 16 -6.92 -4.90 0.15
N ILE A 17 -6.13 -5.56 -0.69
CA ILE A 17 -4.81 -6.13 -0.40
C ILE A 17 -3.93 -5.11 0.35
N ALA A 18 -3.87 -5.21 1.67
CA ALA A 18 -2.99 -4.39 2.52
C ALA A 18 -1.86 -5.23 3.16
N ALA A 19 -1.64 -6.46 2.68
CA ALA A 19 -0.58 -7.33 3.21
C ALA A 19 0.53 -7.69 2.20
N VAL A 20 0.61 -7.04 1.02
CA VAL A 20 1.71 -7.25 0.06
C VAL A 20 2.41 -5.96 -0.40
N PHE A 21 2.05 -4.79 0.12
CA PHE A 21 2.77 -3.54 -0.17
C PHE A 21 3.13 -2.77 1.10
N LEU A 22 4.12 -3.29 1.81
CA LEU A 22 4.97 -2.48 2.68
C LEU A 22 6.24 -2.15 1.90
N TYR A 23 6.35 -0.95 1.31
CA TYR A 23 7.55 -0.10 1.29
C TYR A 23 7.24 1.25 0.60
N PRO A 24 7.76 2.40 1.08
CA PRO A 24 7.30 3.73 0.69
C PRO A 24 8.21 4.45 -0.33
N ASN A 25 7.63 5.49 -0.92
CA ASN A 25 8.22 6.66 -1.59
C ASN A 25 8.29 6.64 -3.14
N PHE A 26 7.27 7.22 -3.76
CA PHE A 26 7.40 7.91 -5.05
C PHE A 26 7.10 9.40 -4.80
N PHE A 27 8.13 10.25 -4.83
CA PHE A 27 7.96 11.71 -4.80
C PHE A 27 8.06 12.25 -6.23
N PRO A 28 7.10 13.03 -6.75
CA PRO A 28 7.34 13.80 -7.94
C PRO A 28 8.20 15.04 -7.61
N VAL A 29 9.20 15.28 -8.44
CA VAL A 29 10.07 16.47 -8.45
C VAL A 29 9.21 17.71 -8.72
N LYS A 30 9.16 18.66 -7.78
CA LYS A 30 8.71 20.03 -8.06
C LYS A 30 9.92 20.89 -8.37
N THR A 31 9.93 21.49 -9.55
CA THR A 31 10.80 22.62 -9.90
C THR A 31 10.17 23.89 -9.33
N ASP A 32 10.84 24.54 -8.38
CA ASP A 32 10.48 25.87 -7.90
C ASP A 32 10.79 26.91 -8.99
N GLU A 33 9.77 27.63 -9.46
CA GLU A 33 9.94 29.01 -9.90
C GLU A 33 8.99 29.91 -9.10
N LEU A 34 9.63 30.87 -8.44
CA LEU A 34 9.06 31.86 -7.55
C LEU A 34 8.22 32.86 -8.36
N SER A 35 6.91 32.92 -8.10
CA SER A 35 6.08 34.04 -8.52
C SER A 35 5.08 34.37 -7.42
N THR A 36 5.32 35.53 -6.81
CA THR A 36 4.44 36.18 -5.85
C THR A 36 3.09 36.50 -6.50
N ASN A 37 2.02 35.86 -6.03
CA ASN A 37 0.71 36.50 -5.95
C ASN A 37 -0.14 35.88 -4.85
N LYS A 38 -0.47 36.73 -3.90
CA LYS A 38 -1.27 36.49 -2.72
C LYS A 38 -2.70 36.83 -3.10
N GLU A 39 -3.46 35.84 -3.58
CA GLU A 39 -4.93 35.82 -3.62
C GLU A 39 -5.35 34.45 -4.19
N ILE A 40 -6.39 33.85 -3.60
CA ILE A 40 -6.97 32.51 -3.86
C ILE A 40 -6.40 31.38 -2.98
N GLU A 41 -6.57 31.51 -1.65
CA GLU A 41 -6.75 30.36 -0.75
C GLU A 41 -8.24 30.27 -0.41
N HIS A 42 -9.02 29.57 -1.23
CA HIS A 42 -10.32 28.96 -0.90
C HIS A 42 -10.86 28.18 -2.12
N SER A 43 -10.18 27.10 -2.45
CA SER A 43 -10.72 26.03 -3.29
C SER A 43 -10.17 24.71 -2.79
N ALA A 44 -10.45 24.41 -1.52
CA ALA A 44 -10.52 23.02 -1.09
C ALA A 44 -11.50 22.32 -2.03
N SER A 45 -11.08 21.21 -2.63
CA SER A 45 -11.92 20.38 -3.49
C SER A 45 -13.25 20.14 -2.78
N SER A 46 -14.34 20.73 -3.27
CA SER A 46 -15.67 20.73 -2.63
C SER A 46 -16.31 19.34 -2.53
N LEU A 47 -15.66 18.33 -3.11
CA LEU A 47 -16.13 16.96 -3.23
C LEU A 47 -15.56 16.03 -2.15
N LYS A 48 -14.48 16.44 -1.49
CA LYS A 48 -13.74 15.60 -0.53
C LYS A 48 -14.15 15.88 0.91
N ALA A 49 -14.19 14.84 1.73
CA ALA A 49 -14.31 14.98 3.18
C ALA A 49 -13.07 15.70 3.77
N THR A 50 -13.15 16.12 5.04
CA THR A 50 -12.02 16.79 5.71
C THR A 50 -10.83 15.84 5.88
N SER A 51 -11.10 14.57 6.22
CA SER A 51 -10.08 13.52 6.30
C SER A 51 -9.46 13.12 4.96
N GLN A 52 -10.00 13.60 3.84
CA GLN A 52 -9.56 13.22 2.49
C GLN A 52 -8.73 14.31 1.81
N GLN A 53 -8.51 15.47 2.44
CA GLN A 53 -7.91 16.64 1.79
C GLN A 53 -6.46 16.43 1.34
N ASP A 54 -5.72 15.49 1.93
CA ASP A 54 -4.35 15.13 1.59
C ASP A 54 -4.25 13.99 0.55
N THR A 55 -5.39 13.49 0.07
CA THR A 55 -5.47 12.42 -0.93
C THR A 55 -6.02 12.93 -2.26
N GLU A 56 -5.76 12.20 -3.33
CA GLU A 56 -6.42 12.40 -4.62
C GLU A 56 -7.66 11.50 -4.72
N ILE A 57 -8.69 11.93 -5.47
CA ILE A 57 -9.84 11.06 -5.74
C ILE A 57 -9.33 9.88 -6.55
N ASP A 58 -9.58 8.67 -6.06
CA ASP A 58 -9.15 7.45 -6.73
C ASP A 58 -10.01 7.22 -7.98
N ASN A 59 -9.38 7.33 -9.15
CA ASN A 59 -10.02 7.10 -10.45
C ASN A 59 -9.45 5.87 -11.15
N ALA A 60 -8.81 4.96 -10.41
CA ALA A 60 -8.25 3.73 -10.99
C ALA A 60 -9.35 2.84 -11.59
N SER A 61 -10.53 2.78 -10.96
CA SER A 61 -11.71 2.10 -11.47
C SER A 61 -13.01 2.71 -10.96
N ALA A 62 -14.15 2.28 -11.53
CA ALA A 62 -15.49 2.64 -11.05
C ALA A 62 -15.69 2.25 -9.58
N LYS A 63 -15.17 1.07 -9.21
CA LYS A 63 -15.26 0.60 -7.82
C LYS A 63 -14.42 1.49 -6.90
N ASP A 64 -13.19 1.80 -7.26
CA ASP A 64 -12.27 2.57 -6.40
C ASP A 64 -12.77 4.01 -6.19
N MET A 65 -13.33 4.63 -7.23
CA MET A 65 -13.98 5.93 -7.13
C MET A 65 -15.16 5.89 -6.15
N MET A 66 -16.05 4.90 -6.28
CA MET A 66 -17.18 4.74 -5.37
C MET A 66 -16.70 4.44 -3.93
N GLU A 67 -15.67 3.63 -3.74
CA GLU A 67 -15.07 3.34 -2.42
C GLU A 67 -14.44 4.58 -1.79
N TYR A 68 -13.75 5.41 -2.59
CA TYR A 68 -13.18 6.67 -2.14
C TYR A 68 -14.25 7.59 -1.56
N PHE A 69 -15.34 7.85 -2.31
CA PHE A 69 -16.41 8.71 -1.82
C PHE A 69 -17.14 8.13 -0.61
N VAL A 70 -17.40 6.81 -0.60
CA VAL A 70 -18.05 6.13 0.53
C VAL A 70 -17.18 6.14 1.79
N SER A 71 -15.85 6.21 1.67
CA SER A 71 -14.96 6.28 2.85
C SER A 71 -15.16 7.54 3.70
N GLY A 72 -15.73 8.60 3.12
CA GLY A 72 -16.07 9.84 3.83
C GLY A 72 -17.38 9.79 4.64
N ASN A 73 -18.03 8.62 4.75
CA ASN A 73 -19.36 8.47 5.38
C ASN A 73 -19.43 8.80 6.88
N THR A 74 -18.29 8.99 7.54
CA THR A 74 -18.23 9.43 8.94
C THR A 74 -18.36 10.96 9.06
N GLU A 75 -18.13 11.70 7.98
CA GLU A 75 -18.12 13.16 7.94
C GLU A 75 -19.18 13.74 7.00
N LEU A 76 -19.56 12.98 5.97
CA LEU A 76 -20.52 13.37 4.94
C LEU A 76 -21.78 12.51 5.04
N THR A 77 -22.93 13.10 4.73
CA THR A 77 -24.17 12.33 4.61
C THR A 77 -24.17 11.50 3.33
N LEU A 78 -25.01 10.47 3.26
CA LEU A 78 -25.17 9.69 2.01
C LEU A 78 -25.66 10.55 0.84
N GLU A 79 -26.41 11.62 1.11
CA GLU A 79 -26.86 12.59 0.10
C GLU A 79 -25.66 13.40 -0.41
N ASP A 80 -24.82 13.93 0.48
CA ASP A 80 -23.59 14.63 0.09
C ASP A 80 -22.66 13.74 -0.75
N ILE A 81 -22.52 12.46 -0.37
CA ILE A 81 -21.68 11.50 -1.10
C ILE A 81 -22.23 11.25 -2.51
N ARG A 82 -23.55 11.09 -2.66
CA ARG A 82 -24.20 10.93 -3.98
C ARG A 82 -23.98 12.17 -4.85
N ASP A 83 -24.18 13.35 -4.29
CA ASP A 83 -23.95 14.62 -4.98
C ASP A 83 -22.48 14.76 -5.42
N ASN A 84 -21.54 14.34 -4.58
CA ASN A 84 -20.12 14.42 -4.88
C ASN A 84 -19.71 13.45 -6.00
N VAL A 85 -20.25 12.22 -6.00
CA VAL A 85 -20.08 11.26 -7.10
C VAL A 85 -20.62 11.85 -8.42
N ALA A 86 -21.82 12.42 -8.40
CA ALA A 86 -22.44 13.01 -9.59
C ALA A 86 -21.67 14.24 -10.13
N LYS A 87 -21.21 15.13 -9.23
CA LYS A 87 -20.37 16.28 -9.59
C LYS A 87 -19.04 15.84 -10.19
N HIS A 88 -18.37 14.87 -9.55
CA HIS A 88 -17.10 14.35 -10.04
C HIS A 88 -17.24 13.71 -11.43
N GLN A 89 -18.31 12.95 -11.66
CA GLN A 89 -18.61 12.36 -12.98
C GLN A 89 -18.80 13.43 -14.07
N ALA A 90 -19.39 14.58 -13.72
CA ALA A 90 -19.58 15.70 -14.64
C ALA A 90 -18.27 16.47 -14.91
N GLU A 91 -17.39 16.56 -13.92
CA GLU A 91 -16.11 17.26 -14.01
C GLU A 91 -15.00 16.42 -14.66
N SER A 92 -15.01 15.09 -14.47
CA SER A 92 -13.97 14.17 -14.95
C SER A 92 -14.57 12.83 -15.39
N PRO A 93 -15.00 12.69 -16.66
CA PRO A 93 -15.67 11.49 -17.16
C PRO A 93 -14.70 10.34 -17.49
N THR A 94 -13.59 10.23 -16.76
CA THR A 94 -12.54 9.21 -16.98
C THR A 94 -13.05 7.80 -16.65
N VAL A 95 -13.90 7.72 -15.64
CA VAL A 95 -14.60 6.51 -15.19
C VAL A 95 -16.09 6.81 -15.26
N VAL A 96 -16.91 5.81 -15.61
CA VAL A 96 -18.37 5.96 -15.71
C VAL A 96 -19.03 5.32 -14.49
N VAL A 97 -19.53 6.15 -13.59
CA VAL A 97 -20.39 5.78 -12.47
C VAL A 97 -21.69 6.56 -12.60
N ASP A 98 -22.75 5.89 -13.08
CA ASP A 98 -24.08 6.48 -13.06
C ASP A 98 -24.76 6.29 -11.69
N GLU A 99 -25.82 7.06 -11.45
CA GLU A 99 -26.57 7.03 -10.19
C GLU A 99 -27.18 5.64 -9.89
N ALA A 100 -27.55 4.90 -10.94
CA ALA A 100 -28.14 3.57 -10.80
C ALA A 100 -27.08 2.56 -10.32
N LEU A 101 -25.88 2.58 -10.92
CA LEU A 101 -24.75 1.76 -10.52
C LEU A 101 -24.31 2.08 -9.10
N PHE A 102 -24.21 3.36 -8.75
CA PHE A 102 -23.86 3.77 -7.39
C PHE A 102 -24.90 3.34 -6.36
N THR A 103 -26.19 3.44 -6.70
CA THR A 103 -27.28 2.98 -5.83
C THR A 103 -27.20 1.46 -5.59
N LYS A 104 -27.06 0.65 -6.65
CA LYS A 104 -26.83 -0.80 -6.54
C LYS A 104 -25.61 -1.12 -5.68
N TYR A 105 -24.55 -0.32 -5.81
CA TYR A 105 -23.32 -0.49 -5.04
C TYR A 105 -23.51 -0.25 -3.54
N LEU A 106 -24.26 0.78 -3.15
CA LEU A 106 -24.60 1.02 -1.76
C LEU A 106 -25.50 -0.08 -1.17
N GLU A 107 -26.47 -0.56 -1.94
CA GLU A 107 -27.33 -1.68 -1.55
C GLU A 107 -26.52 -2.97 -1.38
N TYR A 108 -25.60 -3.26 -2.31
CA TYR A 108 -24.66 -4.36 -2.21
C TYR A 108 -23.79 -4.26 -0.95
N LYS A 109 -23.23 -3.09 -0.62
CA LYS A 109 -22.44 -2.89 0.62
C LYS A 109 -23.27 -3.14 1.88
N SER A 110 -24.53 -2.71 1.89
CA SER A 110 -25.47 -2.97 2.99
C SER A 110 -25.77 -4.46 3.15
N ALA A 111 -26.04 -5.16 2.04
CA ALA A 111 -26.28 -6.59 2.03
C ALA A 111 -25.02 -7.39 2.44
N LEU A 112 -23.84 -6.95 2.00
CA LEU A 112 -22.55 -7.53 2.37
C LEU A 112 -22.30 -7.42 3.88
N ALA A 113 -22.65 -6.31 4.52
CA ALA A 113 -22.55 -6.15 5.97
C ALA A 113 -23.49 -7.09 6.75
N SER A 114 -24.53 -7.58 6.08
CA SER A 114 -25.51 -8.53 6.63
C SER A 114 -25.26 -9.98 6.19
N LEU A 115 -24.18 -10.23 5.44
CA LEU A 115 -23.84 -11.56 4.95
C LEU A 115 -23.40 -12.45 6.12
N ASP A 116 -24.27 -13.38 6.49
CA ASP A 116 -23.99 -14.37 7.53
C ASP A 116 -23.60 -15.70 6.87
N VAL A 117 -22.31 -16.03 6.93
CA VAL A 117 -21.83 -17.35 6.54
C VAL A 117 -21.38 -18.06 7.81
N GLN A 118 -22.05 -19.18 8.11
CA GLN A 118 -21.80 -19.93 9.33
C GLN A 118 -20.44 -20.62 9.26
N PHE A 119 -19.52 -20.19 10.12
CA PHE A 119 -18.19 -20.80 10.28
C PHE A 119 -17.95 -21.19 11.73
N ASP A 120 -17.06 -22.15 11.94
CA ASP A 120 -16.54 -22.41 13.28
C ASP A 120 -15.66 -21.23 13.73
N SER A 121 -16.10 -20.52 14.77
CA SER A 121 -15.36 -19.39 15.34
C SER A 121 -13.97 -19.73 15.89
N THR A 122 -13.64 -21.01 16.04
CA THR A 122 -12.36 -21.47 16.60
C THR A 122 -11.33 -21.83 15.53
N SER A 123 -11.75 -22.14 14.30
CA SER A 123 -10.85 -22.38 13.17
C SER A 123 -11.58 -22.20 11.84
N ILE A 124 -11.00 -21.40 10.94
CA ILE A 124 -11.51 -21.23 9.57
C ILE A 124 -10.78 -22.23 8.66
N SER A 125 -11.54 -23.14 8.04
CA SER A 125 -11.01 -24.13 7.09
C SER A 125 -10.99 -23.60 5.65
N ALA A 126 -10.31 -24.30 4.73
CA ALA A 126 -10.39 -23.96 3.31
C ALA A 126 -11.79 -24.20 2.73
N VAL A 127 -12.57 -25.13 3.30
CA VAL A 127 -13.97 -25.34 2.92
C VAL A 127 -14.82 -24.13 3.29
N ASP A 128 -14.60 -23.56 4.47
CA ASP A 128 -15.27 -22.34 4.93
C ASP A 128 -14.95 -21.16 4.01
N LEU A 129 -13.68 -20.99 3.64
CA LEU A 129 -13.26 -19.91 2.74
C LEU A 129 -13.81 -20.07 1.31
N ARG A 130 -13.93 -21.31 0.81
CA ARG A 130 -14.63 -21.58 -0.46
C ARG A 130 -16.11 -21.23 -0.38
N ALA A 131 -16.77 -21.60 0.72
CA ALA A 131 -18.18 -21.27 0.94
C ALA A 131 -18.39 -19.75 1.03
N LEU A 132 -17.49 -19.03 1.71
CA LEU A 132 -17.48 -17.57 1.75
C LEU A 132 -17.37 -16.97 0.34
N ASN A 133 -16.41 -17.44 -0.45
CA ASN A 133 -16.20 -16.95 -1.81
C ASN A 133 -17.43 -17.18 -2.68
N GLN A 134 -18.05 -18.37 -2.59
CA GLN A 134 -19.27 -18.64 -3.33
C GLN A 134 -20.41 -17.69 -2.90
N ALA A 135 -20.60 -17.49 -1.60
CA ALA A 135 -21.62 -16.57 -1.08
C ALA A 135 -21.40 -15.12 -1.57
N LEU A 136 -20.14 -14.68 -1.67
CA LEU A 136 -19.79 -13.36 -2.23
C LEU A 136 -20.13 -13.26 -3.73
N LEU A 137 -19.81 -14.29 -4.52
CA LEU A 137 -20.14 -14.33 -5.95
C LEU A 137 -21.66 -14.34 -6.17
N ASP A 138 -22.38 -15.15 -5.39
CA ASP A 138 -23.85 -15.21 -5.43
C ASP A 138 -24.47 -13.87 -5.04
N LEU A 139 -23.89 -13.17 -4.05
CA LEU A 139 -24.33 -11.84 -3.66
C LEU A 139 -24.08 -10.84 -4.80
N GLN A 140 -22.93 -10.88 -5.46
CA GLN A 140 -22.66 -9.99 -6.60
C GLN A 140 -23.68 -10.19 -7.73
N VAL A 141 -24.04 -11.43 -8.07
CA VAL A 141 -25.03 -11.75 -9.10
C VAL A 141 -26.45 -11.28 -8.73
N GLN A 142 -26.76 -11.13 -7.45
CA GLN A 142 -28.05 -10.58 -7.00
C GLN A 142 -28.20 -9.08 -7.29
N PHE A 143 -27.11 -8.32 -7.25
CA PHE A 143 -27.13 -6.86 -7.39
C PHE A 143 -26.71 -6.36 -8.78
N PHE A 144 -25.84 -7.11 -9.47
CA PHE A 144 -25.16 -6.64 -10.67
C PHE A 144 -25.34 -7.60 -11.85
N SER A 145 -25.41 -7.02 -13.05
CA SER A 145 -25.29 -7.77 -14.31
C SER A 145 -23.87 -8.31 -14.50
N GLN A 146 -23.70 -9.31 -15.37
CA GLN A 146 -22.38 -9.86 -15.68
C GLN A 146 -21.39 -8.79 -16.20
N SER A 147 -21.86 -7.80 -16.96
CA SER A 147 -21.02 -6.69 -17.42
C SER A 147 -20.59 -5.77 -16.27
N GLU A 148 -21.50 -5.45 -15.35
CA GLU A 148 -21.18 -4.64 -14.16
C GLU A 148 -20.20 -5.39 -13.25
N ILE A 149 -20.39 -6.71 -13.05
CA ILE A 149 -19.46 -7.56 -12.29
C ILE A 149 -18.08 -7.56 -12.94
N SER A 150 -18.01 -7.67 -14.27
CA SER A 150 -16.74 -7.64 -14.99
C SER A 150 -15.98 -6.32 -14.81
N ILE A 151 -16.69 -5.21 -14.65
CA ILE A 151 -16.08 -3.88 -14.45
C ILE A 151 -15.66 -3.70 -12.98
N LEU A 152 -16.51 -4.13 -12.05
CA LEU A 152 -16.34 -3.82 -10.62
C LEU A 152 -15.49 -4.85 -9.86
N PHE A 153 -15.58 -6.13 -10.20
CA PHE A 153 -15.08 -7.20 -9.32
C PHE A 153 -14.12 -8.19 -9.99
N THR A 154 -13.80 -8.05 -11.28
CA THR A 154 -12.90 -9.00 -11.97
C THR A 154 -11.58 -9.18 -11.24
N HIS A 155 -10.94 -8.07 -10.88
CA HIS A 155 -9.65 -8.11 -10.18
C HIS A 155 -9.79 -8.75 -8.79
N ASP A 156 -10.72 -8.23 -7.97
CA ASP A 156 -10.94 -8.70 -6.60
C ASP A 156 -11.32 -10.18 -6.54
N ASN A 157 -12.22 -10.63 -7.42
CA ASN A 157 -12.65 -12.03 -7.49
C ASN A 157 -11.49 -12.93 -7.92
N ARG A 158 -10.70 -12.50 -8.90
CA ARG A 158 -9.53 -13.26 -9.35
C ARG A 158 -8.47 -13.37 -8.26
N MET A 159 -8.17 -12.28 -7.56
CA MET A 159 -7.20 -12.30 -6.46
C MET A 159 -7.65 -13.21 -5.32
N ARG A 160 -8.96 -13.20 -5.00
CA ARG A 160 -9.53 -14.11 -4.00
C ARG A 160 -9.45 -15.57 -4.42
N GLU A 161 -9.77 -15.87 -5.68
CA GLU A 161 -9.66 -17.22 -6.25
C GLU A 161 -8.22 -17.74 -6.21
N ILE A 162 -7.25 -16.93 -6.63
CA ILE A 162 -5.82 -17.30 -6.56
C ILE A 162 -5.37 -17.53 -5.12
N ALA A 163 -5.82 -16.70 -4.17
CA ALA A 163 -5.49 -16.89 -2.76
C ALA A 163 -6.05 -18.21 -2.20
N LEU A 164 -7.29 -18.56 -2.58
CA LEU A 164 -7.89 -19.84 -2.23
C LEU A 164 -7.11 -21.01 -2.83
N GLU A 165 -6.76 -20.94 -4.12
CA GLU A 165 -6.01 -22.01 -4.78
C GLU A 165 -4.65 -22.24 -4.14
N LYS A 166 -3.92 -21.15 -3.83
CA LYS A 166 -2.65 -21.23 -3.09
C LYS A 166 -2.80 -21.93 -1.75
N LEU A 167 -3.86 -21.62 -1.00
CA LEU A 167 -4.14 -22.26 0.29
C LEU A 167 -4.46 -23.75 0.12
N LEU A 168 -5.23 -24.11 -0.91
CA LEU A 168 -5.65 -25.49 -1.16
C LEU A 168 -4.46 -26.37 -1.53
N LEU A 169 -3.61 -25.89 -2.44
CA LEU A 169 -2.36 -26.56 -2.80
C LEU A 169 -1.45 -26.77 -1.58
N GLN A 170 -1.42 -25.82 -0.63
CA GLN A 170 -0.65 -25.98 0.61
C GLN A 170 -1.23 -27.07 1.52
N GLN A 171 -2.55 -27.26 1.54
CA GLN A 171 -3.22 -28.24 2.38
C GLN A 171 -3.14 -29.67 1.85
N GLU A 172 -2.75 -29.86 0.59
CA GLU A 172 -2.58 -31.19 -0.01
C GLU A 172 -1.39 -31.98 0.58
N GLY A 173 -0.49 -31.31 1.31
CA GLY A 173 0.69 -31.97 1.91
C GLY A 173 1.73 -32.36 0.86
N LEU A 174 1.77 -31.64 -0.26
CA LEU A 174 2.79 -31.79 -1.31
C LEU A 174 4.17 -31.48 -0.75
N ASP A 175 5.20 -32.09 -1.34
CA ASP A 175 6.56 -31.59 -1.11
C ASP A 175 6.75 -30.21 -1.77
N GLU A 176 7.79 -29.50 -1.35
CA GLU A 176 8.02 -28.12 -1.80
C GLU A 176 8.19 -28.03 -3.31
N SER A 177 8.84 -29.00 -3.96
CA SER A 177 9.06 -28.98 -5.40
C SER A 177 7.77 -29.20 -6.17
N GLU A 178 6.94 -30.16 -5.74
CA GLU A 178 5.65 -30.44 -6.36
C GLU A 178 4.67 -29.28 -6.17
N TYR A 179 4.65 -28.67 -4.98
CA TYR A 179 3.86 -27.46 -4.71
C TYR A 179 4.23 -26.32 -5.68
N GLN A 180 5.53 -26.03 -5.82
CA GLN A 180 5.99 -24.95 -6.70
C GLN A 180 5.63 -25.21 -8.16
N GLN A 181 5.82 -26.45 -8.64
CA GLN A 181 5.50 -26.80 -10.01
C GLN A 181 4.01 -26.63 -10.32
N ARG A 182 3.12 -27.08 -9.41
CA ARG A 182 1.67 -26.92 -9.59
C ARG A 182 1.24 -25.46 -9.52
N LEU A 183 1.80 -24.70 -8.59
CA LEU A 183 1.52 -23.28 -8.46
C LEU A 183 1.95 -22.51 -9.71
N GLU A 184 3.13 -22.79 -10.25
CA GLU A 184 3.63 -22.17 -11.47
C GLU A 184 2.73 -22.50 -12.67
N SER A 185 2.33 -23.75 -12.83
CA SER A 185 1.37 -24.16 -13.86
C SER A 185 0.05 -23.39 -13.75
N TYR A 186 -0.52 -23.30 -12.55
CA TYR A 186 -1.76 -22.56 -12.30
C TYR A 186 -1.62 -21.07 -12.61
N LEU A 187 -0.50 -20.45 -12.18
CA LEU A 187 -0.23 -19.03 -12.40
C LEU A 187 0.00 -18.69 -13.89
N SER A 188 0.56 -19.62 -14.67
CA SER A 188 0.79 -19.44 -16.11
C SER A 188 -0.50 -19.34 -16.94
N GLU A 189 -1.62 -19.83 -16.39
CA GLU A 189 -2.95 -19.77 -17.02
C GLU A 189 -3.74 -18.51 -16.60
N GLN A 190 -3.19 -17.67 -15.72
CA GLN A 190 -3.85 -16.46 -15.23
C GLN A 190 -3.69 -15.29 -16.22
N PRO A 191 -4.51 -14.23 -16.11
CA PRO A 191 -4.36 -13.03 -16.95
C PRO A 191 -2.98 -12.35 -16.79
N ASP A 192 -2.55 -11.63 -17.82
CA ASP A 192 -1.23 -10.97 -17.90
C ASP A 192 -0.88 -10.11 -16.68
N TYR A 193 -1.86 -9.38 -16.11
CA TYR A 193 -1.61 -8.53 -14.93
C TYR A 193 -1.24 -9.35 -13.69
N VAL A 194 -1.77 -10.57 -13.55
CA VAL A 194 -1.43 -11.50 -12.47
C VAL A 194 -0.01 -12.03 -12.69
N GLN A 195 0.28 -12.49 -13.91
CA GLN A 195 1.60 -13.02 -14.26
C GLN A 195 2.69 -11.97 -14.07
N THR A 196 2.44 -10.73 -14.52
CA THR A 196 3.36 -9.59 -14.36
C THR A 196 3.58 -9.26 -12.89
N SER A 197 2.52 -9.24 -12.08
CA SER A 197 2.63 -9.01 -10.63
C SER A 197 3.51 -10.07 -9.96
N GLN A 198 3.30 -11.35 -10.29
CA GLN A 198 4.11 -12.44 -9.77
C GLN A 198 5.57 -12.34 -10.23
N GLN A 199 5.81 -12.05 -11.50
CA GLN A 199 7.15 -11.87 -12.04
C GLN A 199 7.88 -10.74 -11.32
N ASN A 200 7.20 -9.62 -11.07
CA ASN A 200 7.75 -8.50 -10.31
C ASN A 200 8.09 -8.89 -8.88
N GLN A 201 7.25 -9.70 -8.21
CA GLN A 201 7.54 -10.19 -6.86
C GLN A 201 8.81 -11.05 -6.82
N VAL A 202 8.94 -11.98 -7.77
CA VAL A 202 10.15 -12.84 -7.88
C VAL A 202 11.38 -12.01 -8.20
N LEU A 203 11.25 -11.06 -9.14
CA LEU A 203 12.33 -10.14 -9.53
C LEU A 203 12.83 -9.33 -8.33
N LEU A 204 11.93 -8.76 -7.54
CA LEU A 204 12.29 -8.00 -6.35
C LEU A 204 13.03 -8.87 -5.34
N GLN A 205 12.57 -10.10 -5.09
CA GLN A 205 13.26 -11.03 -4.19
C GLN A 205 14.68 -11.36 -4.70
N GLN A 206 14.85 -11.58 -6.00
CA GLN A 206 16.15 -11.86 -6.61
C GLN A 206 17.09 -10.64 -6.53
N LEU A 207 16.57 -9.43 -6.75
CA LEU A 207 17.33 -8.19 -6.60
C LEU A 207 17.75 -7.94 -5.14
N SER A 208 16.86 -8.19 -4.17
CA SER A 208 17.19 -8.10 -2.75
C SER A 208 18.25 -9.13 -2.34
N SER A 209 18.16 -10.36 -2.86
CA SER A 209 19.15 -11.40 -2.58
C SER A 209 20.53 -11.08 -3.17
N SER A 210 20.58 -10.25 -4.23
CA SER A 210 21.84 -9.82 -4.83
C SER A 210 22.62 -8.82 -3.97
N GLU A 211 22.00 -8.21 -2.96
CA GLU A 211 22.66 -7.21 -2.09
C GLU A 211 23.82 -7.80 -1.27
N GLY A 212 23.77 -9.11 -0.98
CA GLY A 212 24.83 -9.82 -0.23
C GLY A 212 26.00 -10.31 -1.07
N LEU A 213 25.98 -10.10 -2.39
CA LEU A 213 27.07 -10.49 -3.29
C LEU A 213 28.18 -9.43 -3.31
N ASP A 214 29.38 -9.82 -3.72
CA ASP A 214 30.43 -8.84 -4.02
C ASP A 214 30.02 -7.94 -5.20
N GLN A 215 30.69 -6.80 -5.36
CA GLN A 215 30.30 -5.78 -6.34
C GLN A 215 30.21 -6.31 -7.78
N GLN A 216 31.11 -7.21 -8.18
CA GLN A 216 31.15 -7.71 -9.54
C GLN A 216 30.03 -8.71 -9.78
N ASP A 217 29.84 -9.66 -8.87
CA ASP A 217 28.77 -10.66 -8.95
C ASP A 217 27.40 -10.03 -8.82
N LYS A 218 27.26 -9.02 -7.96
CA LYS A 218 26.05 -8.20 -7.80
C LYS A 218 25.67 -7.49 -9.08
N TYR A 219 26.63 -6.84 -9.74
CA TYR A 219 26.41 -6.15 -11.01
C TYR A 219 25.99 -7.12 -12.12
N LEU A 220 26.71 -8.23 -12.28
CA LEU A 220 26.39 -9.25 -13.29
C LEU A 220 25.00 -9.82 -13.06
N LYS A 221 24.66 -10.16 -11.81
CA LYS A 221 23.34 -10.70 -11.47
C LYS A 221 22.22 -9.72 -11.77
N ARG A 222 22.41 -8.43 -11.44
CA ARG A 222 21.41 -7.39 -11.73
C ARG A 222 21.28 -7.13 -13.22
N SER A 223 22.37 -7.13 -13.98
CA SER A 223 22.34 -6.92 -15.43
C SER A 223 21.58 -8.04 -16.14
N GLU A 224 21.70 -9.29 -15.67
CA GLU A 224 20.88 -10.41 -16.11
C GLU A 224 19.37 -10.20 -15.82
N LEU A 225 19.05 -9.69 -14.63
CA LEU A 225 17.66 -9.57 -14.16
C LEU A 225 16.89 -8.38 -14.74
N VAL A 226 17.54 -7.22 -14.85
CA VAL A 226 16.88 -5.95 -15.20
C VAL A 226 17.53 -5.21 -16.38
N GLY A 227 18.59 -5.78 -16.96
CA GLY A 227 19.36 -5.14 -18.03
C GLY A 227 20.31 -4.06 -17.52
N GLU A 228 21.12 -3.57 -18.46
CA GLU A 228 22.25 -2.69 -18.16
C GLU A 228 21.82 -1.32 -17.60
N GLU A 229 20.84 -0.67 -18.22
CA GLU A 229 20.39 0.66 -17.81
C GLU A 229 19.78 0.66 -16.39
N ALA A 230 18.95 -0.33 -16.08
CA ALA A 230 18.39 -0.46 -14.74
C ALA A 230 19.46 -0.83 -13.71
N THR A 231 20.45 -1.65 -14.08
CA THR A 231 21.60 -1.96 -13.24
C THR A 231 22.40 -0.71 -12.89
N GLN A 232 22.68 0.16 -13.86
CA GLN A 232 23.37 1.43 -13.60
C GLN A 232 22.59 2.34 -12.63
N ARG A 233 21.25 2.35 -12.72
CA ARG A 233 20.40 3.06 -11.74
C ARG A 233 20.48 2.44 -10.35
N LEU A 234 20.55 1.11 -10.24
CA LEU A 234 20.75 0.42 -8.97
C LEU A 234 22.15 0.70 -8.37
N GLU A 235 23.19 0.73 -9.20
CA GLU A 235 24.54 1.12 -8.77
C GLU A 235 24.62 2.57 -8.27
N ALA A 236 23.91 3.49 -8.94
CA ALA A 236 23.80 4.86 -8.48
C ALA A 236 23.07 4.96 -7.14
N LEU A 237 22.00 4.16 -6.96
CA LEU A 237 21.28 4.06 -5.69
C LEU A 237 22.18 3.52 -4.56
N ASP A 238 23.00 2.51 -4.85
CA ASP A 238 23.93 1.95 -3.87
C ASP A 238 24.98 2.97 -3.43
N LYS A 239 25.53 3.75 -4.36
CA LYS A 239 26.44 4.87 -4.03
C LYS A 239 25.76 5.93 -3.16
N GLN A 240 24.50 6.26 -3.44
CA GLN A 240 23.73 7.19 -2.61
C GLN A 240 23.47 6.64 -1.21
N ARG A 241 23.21 5.33 -1.09
CA ARG A 241 23.04 4.65 0.20
C ARG A 241 24.33 4.64 1.00
N ALA A 242 25.46 4.29 0.38
CA ALA A 242 26.77 4.28 1.03
C ALA A 242 27.16 5.69 1.52
N ALA A 243 27.06 6.71 0.68
CA ALA A 243 27.35 8.09 1.09
C ALA A 243 26.46 8.56 2.24
N PHE A 244 25.18 8.16 2.26
CA PHE A 244 24.28 8.47 3.38
C PHE A 244 24.70 7.76 4.68
N GLU A 245 25.14 6.50 4.60
CA GLU A 245 25.63 5.75 5.76
C GLU A 245 26.94 6.35 6.30
N ASP A 246 27.88 6.73 5.43
CA ASP A 246 29.11 7.42 5.82
C ASP A 246 28.79 8.75 6.56
N SER A 247 27.85 9.54 6.03
CA SER A 247 27.38 10.76 6.71
C SER A 247 26.70 10.46 8.06
N LEU A 248 25.97 9.35 8.17
CA LEU A 248 25.39 8.93 9.45
C LEU A 248 26.48 8.57 10.46
N GLU A 249 27.51 7.83 10.07
CA GLU A 249 28.58 7.43 10.99
C GLU A 249 29.30 8.66 11.57
N VAL A 250 29.69 9.61 10.71
CA VAL A 250 30.29 10.87 11.15
C VAL A 250 29.34 11.65 12.07
N TYR A 251 28.09 11.82 11.65
CA TYR A 251 27.08 12.50 12.44
C TYR A 251 26.89 11.89 13.83
N PHE A 252 26.88 10.56 13.94
CA PHE A 252 26.67 9.88 15.22
C PHE A 252 27.86 10.05 16.17
N VAL A 253 29.09 10.11 15.65
CA VAL A 253 30.27 10.45 16.46
C VAL A 253 30.12 11.84 17.06
N GLU A 254 29.87 12.85 16.22
CA GLU A 254 29.71 14.25 16.68
C GLU A 254 28.52 14.41 17.63
N ARG A 255 27.39 13.74 17.34
CA ARG A 255 26.22 13.73 18.21
C ARG A 255 26.54 13.16 19.59
N ASN A 256 27.33 12.08 19.66
CA ASN A 256 27.70 11.47 20.93
C ASN A 256 28.63 12.38 21.73
N ASP A 257 29.51 13.14 21.08
CA ASP A 257 30.34 14.14 21.75
C ASP A 257 29.47 15.23 22.40
N VAL A 258 28.46 15.73 21.69
CA VAL A 258 27.49 16.71 22.23
C VAL A 258 26.71 16.15 23.42
N LEU A 259 26.27 14.89 23.35
CA LEU A 259 25.52 14.26 24.44
C LEU A 259 26.39 14.01 25.69
N ASN A 260 27.68 13.75 25.50
CA ASN A 260 28.62 13.52 26.59
C ASN A 260 29.22 14.82 27.15
N ASP A 261 28.97 15.98 26.53
CA ASP A 261 29.42 17.26 27.02
C ASP A 261 28.59 17.71 28.22
N SER A 262 29.17 17.55 29.42
CA SER A 262 28.56 17.95 30.70
C SER A 262 28.45 19.46 30.89
N THR A 263 29.02 20.27 30.00
CA THR A 263 28.93 21.74 30.06
C THR A 263 27.67 22.28 29.41
N LEU A 264 27.02 21.49 28.55
CA LEU A 264 25.78 21.85 27.87
C LEU A 264 24.57 21.41 28.69
N SER A 265 23.57 22.29 28.80
CA SER A 265 22.24 21.90 29.28
C SER A 265 21.52 21.01 28.26
N GLN A 266 20.49 20.29 28.71
CA GLN A 266 19.71 19.41 27.83
C GLN A 266 19.09 20.15 26.64
N THR A 267 18.66 21.40 26.84
CA THR A 267 18.12 22.24 25.75
C THR A 267 19.21 22.61 24.76
N GLU A 268 20.39 23.01 25.23
CA GLU A 268 21.54 23.34 24.36
C GLU A 268 22.00 22.12 23.57
N GLN A 269 22.06 20.93 24.19
CA GLN A 269 22.36 19.69 23.49
C GLN A 269 21.36 19.42 22.35
N GLN A 270 20.06 19.59 22.60
CA GLN A 270 19.02 19.40 21.57
C GLN A 270 19.16 20.38 20.41
N GLU A 271 19.42 21.65 20.71
CA GLU A 271 19.64 22.69 19.69
C GLU A 271 20.90 22.42 18.86
N THR A 272 22.01 22.05 19.49
CA THR A 272 23.25 21.68 18.79
C THR A 272 23.05 20.46 17.92
N ILE A 273 22.37 19.42 18.41
CA ILE A 273 22.08 18.22 17.61
C ILE A 273 21.17 18.55 16.41
N ALA A 274 20.19 19.45 16.58
CA ALA A 274 19.36 19.91 15.47
C ALA A 274 20.18 20.64 14.40
N GLN A 275 21.13 21.49 14.81
CA GLN A 275 22.07 22.15 13.89
C GLN A 275 22.96 21.13 13.17
N LEU A 276 23.50 20.14 13.89
CA LEU A 276 24.29 19.05 13.32
C LEU A 276 23.50 18.29 12.24
N ARG A 277 22.20 17.99 12.47
CA ARG A 277 21.36 17.35 11.44
C ARG A 277 21.29 18.17 10.17
N THR A 278 21.06 19.49 10.30
CA THR A 278 20.95 20.38 9.13
C THR A 278 22.28 20.60 8.42
N ALA A 279 23.42 20.41 9.11
CA ALA A 279 24.75 20.51 8.52
C ALA A 279 25.11 19.27 7.69
N HIS A 280 24.74 18.08 8.15
CA HIS A 280 25.08 16.81 7.49
C HIS A 280 24.04 16.34 6.46
N PHE A 281 22.77 16.70 6.62
CA PHE A 281 21.69 16.09 5.84
C PHE A 281 20.80 17.11 5.14
N LEU A 282 20.30 16.72 3.97
CA LEU A 282 19.30 17.50 3.24
C LEU A 282 17.98 17.57 4.03
N PRO A 283 17.16 18.62 3.86
CA PRO A 283 15.88 18.74 4.57
C PRO A 283 14.97 17.51 4.44
N LYS A 284 14.96 16.87 3.26
CA LYS A 284 14.18 15.63 3.00
C LYS A 284 14.66 14.41 3.78
N GLN A 285 15.91 14.40 4.25
CA GLN A 285 16.52 13.30 4.99
C GLN A 285 16.38 13.46 6.51
N ILE A 286 16.11 14.66 7.03
CA ILE A 286 16.06 14.92 8.48
C ILE A 286 15.08 14.00 9.19
N ARG A 287 13.85 13.82 8.66
CA ARG A 287 12.86 12.90 9.26
C ARG A 287 13.34 11.46 9.31
N ARG A 288 14.14 11.01 8.33
CA ARG A 288 14.75 9.68 8.31
C ARG A 288 15.81 9.56 9.41
N VAL A 289 16.67 10.57 9.57
CA VAL A 289 17.74 10.60 10.60
C VAL A 289 17.13 10.58 12.00
N GLU A 290 16.11 11.41 12.25
CA GLU A 290 15.40 11.45 13.54
C GLU A 290 14.71 10.11 13.87
N ALA A 291 14.24 9.38 12.86
CA ALA A 291 13.69 8.04 13.05
C ALA A 291 14.78 7.03 13.44
N ILE A 292 15.94 7.07 12.77
CA ILE A 292 17.09 6.21 13.08
C ILE A 292 17.61 6.48 14.50
N GLU A 293 17.69 7.74 14.91
CA GLU A 293 18.05 8.10 16.29
C GLU A 293 17.12 7.49 17.34
N ARG A 294 15.80 7.56 17.11
CA ARG A 294 14.80 6.98 18.01
C ARG A 294 14.92 5.46 18.09
N ILE A 295 15.17 4.80 16.97
CA ILE A 295 15.39 3.35 16.92
C ILE A 295 16.64 2.97 17.73
N ARG A 296 17.77 3.65 17.50
CA ARG A 296 19.02 3.38 18.23
C ARG A 296 18.90 3.67 19.73
N ALA A 297 18.17 4.71 20.12
CA ALA A 297 17.92 5.01 21.53
C ALA A 297 17.12 3.88 22.20
N ALA A 298 16.06 3.40 21.54
CA ALA A 298 15.25 2.28 22.02
C ALA A 298 16.06 0.97 22.14
N GLU A 299 16.96 0.71 21.20
CA GLU A 299 17.86 -0.46 21.24
C GLU A 299 18.92 -0.36 22.34
N SER A 300 19.32 0.86 22.70
CA SER A 300 20.35 1.13 23.72
C SER A 300 19.82 1.15 25.16
N GLY A 301 18.50 0.93 25.36
CA GLY A 301 17.88 0.90 26.68
C GLY A 301 17.89 2.24 27.43
N GLN A 302 18.04 3.35 26.71
CA GLN A 302 17.89 4.72 27.24
C GLN A 302 16.51 5.29 26.92
#